data_AF-A0A7V2SUX6-F1
#
_entry.id   AF-A0A7V2SUX6-F1
#
_cell.length_a   1.000
_cell.length_b   1.000
_cell.length_c   1.000
_cell.angle_alpha   90.00
_cell.angle_beta   90.00
_cell.angle_gamma   90.00
#
_symmetry.space_group_name_H-M   'P 1'
#
loop_
_entity.id
_entity.type
_entity.pdbx_description
1 polymer ?
#
loop_
_entity_poly.entity_id
_entity_poly.type
_entity_poly.pdbx_seq_one_letter_code
_entity_poly.pdbx_strand_id
1 'polypeptide(L)'
;MADMKEMYRKILGDQFPAELKITFGDQTLVYRKRTWVIDGEERGLRYGENPDQEAALYELVNGNLVLGDCKYIGPGNGLVSAITEEDMIQAGKHPGKINLTDVDNSLNVLKFLMDTPACVIVKHNNPCGVAISDTLGSAFTKAFRADRVAAFGGCVALNRPVDKTTAEAINNQYFEVVAAPDYEEGSV
;
A
#
# COMPACT_ATOMS: atom_id res chain seq x y z
N MET A 1 21.65 -24.20 3.46
CA MET A 1 20.59 -23.27 3.03
C MET A 1 19.27 -23.79 3.60
N ALA A 2 19.14 -23.68 4.92
CA ALA A 2 17.92 -24.09 5.62
C ALA A 2 16.83 -23.05 5.34
N ASP A 3 15.74 -23.57 4.81
CA ASP A 3 14.38 -23.09 4.73
C ASP A 3 14.06 -21.62 5.08
N MET A 4 14.45 -20.68 4.20
CA MET A 4 13.90 -19.32 4.23
C MET A 4 12.37 -19.29 3.99
N LYS A 5 11.76 -20.37 3.46
CA LYS A 5 10.31 -20.45 3.23
C LYS A 5 9.54 -20.76 4.52
N GLU A 6 10.14 -21.48 5.46
CA GLU A 6 9.57 -21.71 6.80
C GLU A 6 9.53 -20.43 7.64
N MET A 7 10.53 -19.54 7.52
CA MET A 7 10.50 -18.23 8.20
C MET A 7 9.27 -17.40 7.81
N TYR A 8 8.79 -17.50 6.56
CA TYR A 8 7.56 -16.82 6.14
C TYR A 8 6.28 -17.35 6.78
N ARG A 9 6.29 -18.58 7.32
CA ARG A 9 5.11 -19.24 7.89
C ARG A 9 5.02 -19.10 9.42
N LYS A 10 6.15 -18.86 10.09
CA LYS A 10 6.21 -18.84 11.56
C LYS A 10 6.46 -17.43 12.06
N ILE A 11 5.43 -16.59 11.99
CA ILE A 11 5.46 -15.32 12.71
C ILE A 11 4.22 -15.28 13.58
N LEU A 12 4.49 -15.57 14.85
CA LEU A 12 3.67 -15.26 16.01
C LEU A 12 3.33 -13.76 15.99
N GLY A 13 2.14 -13.41 16.49
CA GLY A 13 1.68 -12.01 16.55
C GLY A 13 2.72 -11.05 17.11
N ASP A 14 2.71 -9.83 16.60
CA ASP A 14 3.65 -8.78 16.98
C ASP A 14 3.45 -8.32 18.44
N GLN A 15 4.52 -7.87 19.10
CA GLN A 15 4.47 -7.43 20.51
C GLN A 15 4.07 -5.95 20.68
N PHE A 16 3.65 -5.26 19.61
CA PHE A 16 3.36 -3.84 19.67
C PHE A 16 2.00 -3.56 20.32
N PRO A 17 1.87 -2.47 21.11
CA PRO A 17 0.63 -2.16 21.81
C PRO A 17 -0.52 -1.84 20.84
N ALA A 18 -1.76 -2.15 21.23
CA ALA A 18 -2.93 -1.84 20.39
C ALA A 18 -3.11 -0.33 20.15
N GLU A 19 -2.62 0.50 21.08
CA GLU A 19 -2.67 1.96 21.01
C GLU A 19 -1.29 2.53 21.33
N LEU A 20 -0.90 3.56 20.57
CA LEU A 20 0.31 4.34 20.82
C LEU A 20 -0.07 5.82 20.91
N LYS A 21 0.45 6.51 21.92
CA LYS A 21 0.24 7.95 22.11
C LYS A 21 1.56 8.69 22.08
N ILE A 22 1.60 9.78 21.32
CA ILE A 22 2.74 10.69 21.30
C ILE A 22 2.25 12.08 21.69
N THR A 23 2.80 12.64 22.76
CA THR A 23 2.43 13.96 23.27
C THR A 23 3.57 14.94 23.09
N PHE A 24 3.26 16.10 22.48
CA PHE A 24 4.19 17.22 22.33
C PHE A 24 3.47 18.50 22.78
N GLY A 25 3.92 19.08 23.90
CA GLY A 25 3.23 20.20 24.53
C GLY A 25 1.78 19.81 24.86
N ASP A 26 0.83 20.58 24.33
CA ASP A 26 -0.60 20.41 24.60
C ASP A 26 -1.28 19.47 23.58
N GLN A 27 -0.53 18.98 22.59
CA GLN A 27 -1.05 18.10 21.53
C GLN A 27 -0.75 16.65 21.84
N THR A 28 -1.75 15.78 21.66
CA THR A 28 -1.59 14.32 21.76
C THR A 28 -2.07 13.66 20.49
N LEU A 29 -1.16 12.97 19.81
CA LEU A 29 -1.43 12.11 18.68
C LEU A 29 -1.77 10.72 19.19
N VAL A 30 -2.89 10.17 18.74
CA VAL A 30 -3.38 8.84 19.11
C VAL A 30 -3.35 7.96 17.89
N TYR A 31 -2.59 6.87 18.01
CA TYR A 31 -2.39 5.89 16.96
C TYR A 31 -3.03 4.57 17.37
N ARG A 32 -3.79 3.96 16.46
CA ARG A 32 -4.37 2.63 16.62
C ARG A 32 -3.61 1.63 15.77
N LYS A 33 -3.20 0.51 16.34
CA LYS A 33 -2.58 -0.59 15.60
C LYS A 33 -3.60 -1.18 14.62
N ARG A 34 -3.20 -1.39 13.37
CA ARG A 34 -4.02 -2.06 12.36
C ARG A 34 -3.82 -3.58 12.43
N THR A 35 -4.94 -4.28 12.49
CA THR A 35 -5.07 -5.71 12.22
C THR A 35 -6.12 -5.91 11.14
N TRP A 36 -6.07 -7.05 10.47
CA TRP A 36 -7.04 -7.47 9.47
C TRP A 36 -7.42 -8.92 9.72
N VAL A 37 -8.64 -9.30 9.35
CA VAL A 37 -9.04 -10.71 9.24
C VAL A 37 -8.92 -11.17 7.79
N ILE A 38 -7.92 -12.01 7.49
CA ILE A 38 -7.71 -12.57 6.14
C ILE A 38 -7.67 -14.09 6.27
N ASP A 39 -8.45 -14.80 5.43
CA ASP A 39 -8.60 -16.26 5.50
C ASP A 39 -8.95 -16.81 6.91
N GLY A 40 -9.65 -16.00 7.71
CA GLY A 40 -10.06 -16.35 9.08
C GLY A 40 -8.98 -16.17 10.16
N GLU A 41 -7.80 -15.65 9.82
CA GLU A 41 -6.74 -15.28 10.77
C GLU A 41 -6.79 -13.76 11.03
N GLU A 42 -6.93 -13.34 12.29
CA GLU A 42 -6.77 -11.93 12.67
C GLU A 42 -5.29 -11.62 12.93
N ARG A 43 -4.71 -10.72 12.15
CA ARG A 43 -3.29 -10.37 12.27
C ARG A 43 -2.96 -9.01 11.65
N GLY A 44 -1.90 -8.38 12.16
CA GLY A 44 -1.27 -7.19 11.57
C GLY A 44 -0.37 -7.53 10.36
N LEU A 45 0.78 -6.85 10.26
CA LEU A 45 1.75 -7.09 9.19
C LEU A 45 2.36 -8.50 9.31
N ARG A 46 2.77 -9.09 8.17
CA ARG A 46 3.49 -10.37 8.22
C ARG A 46 4.86 -10.22 8.84
N TYR A 47 5.61 -9.20 8.44
CA TYR A 47 6.96 -8.87 8.90
C TYR A 47 7.29 -7.42 8.47
N GLY A 48 8.43 -6.92 8.96
CA GLY A 48 9.02 -5.64 8.59
C GLY A 48 9.61 -5.65 7.18
N GLU A 49 10.84 -5.13 7.05
CA GLU A 49 11.53 -5.14 5.74
C GLU A 49 12.03 -6.55 5.39
N ASN A 50 12.46 -7.29 6.41
CA ASN A 50 12.95 -8.65 6.29
C ASN A 50 12.08 -9.61 7.14
N PRO A 51 11.98 -10.90 6.78
CA PRO A 51 11.08 -11.86 7.44
C PRO A 51 11.33 -12.08 8.93
N ASP A 52 12.55 -11.81 9.41
CA ASP A 52 12.95 -11.92 10.82
C ASP A 52 12.65 -10.68 11.66
N GLN A 53 12.06 -9.63 11.05
CA GLN A 53 11.77 -8.37 11.72
C GLN A 53 10.28 -8.27 12.04
N GLU A 54 9.94 -8.05 13.31
CA GLU A 54 8.59 -7.67 13.70
C GLU A 54 8.24 -6.27 13.18
N ALA A 55 6.97 -6.05 12.81
CA ALA A 55 6.46 -4.74 12.45
C ALA A 55 4.97 -4.62 12.75
N ALA A 56 4.52 -3.39 12.97
CA ALA A 56 3.12 -3.03 13.09
C ALA A 56 2.82 -1.77 12.27
N LEU A 57 1.63 -1.72 11.68
CA LEU A 57 1.08 -0.51 11.07
C LEU A 57 0.20 0.21 12.09
N TYR A 58 0.31 1.53 12.14
CA TYR A 58 -0.47 2.37 13.02
C TYR A 58 -1.21 3.45 12.23
N GLU A 59 -2.50 3.59 12.51
CA GLU A 59 -3.39 4.61 11.95
C GLU A 59 -3.48 5.79 12.93
N LEU A 60 -3.27 7.01 12.45
CA LEU A 60 -3.48 8.22 13.26
C LEU A 60 -4.98 8.54 13.33
N VAL A 61 -5.66 8.14 14.41
CA VAL A 61 -7.13 8.16 14.47
C VAL A 61 -7.72 9.53 14.82
N ASN A 62 -7.03 10.33 15.64
CA ASN A 62 -7.50 11.66 16.04
C ASN A 62 -6.89 12.81 15.22
N GLY A 63 -6.08 12.48 14.21
CA GLY A 63 -5.47 13.43 13.27
C GLY A 63 -4.48 14.43 13.88
N ASN A 64 -4.02 15.33 13.00
CA ASN A 64 -3.43 16.65 13.26
C ASN A 64 -2.14 16.72 14.10
N LEU A 65 -1.03 16.20 13.57
CA LEU A 65 0.25 16.86 13.81
C LEU A 65 0.13 18.30 13.29
N VAL A 66 0.26 19.30 14.17
CA VAL A 66 0.36 20.71 13.78
C VAL A 66 1.73 21.20 14.19
N LEU A 67 2.55 21.59 13.22
CA LEU A 67 3.89 22.12 13.46
C LEU A 67 3.94 23.55 12.93
N GLY A 68 3.81 24.54 13.82
CA GLY A 68 3.62 25.93 13.42
C GLY A 68 2.29 26.09 12.66
N ASP A 69 2.36 26.64 11.45
CA ASP A 69 1.18 26.82 10.57
C ASP A 69 0.88 25.59 9.69
N CYS A 70 1.73 24.56 9.74
CA CYS A 70 1.56 23.35 8.94
C CYS A 70 0.54 22.41 9.58
N LYS A 71 -0.57 22.14 8.89
CA LYS A 71 -1.57 21.12 9.27
C LYS A 71 -1.38 19.88 8.40
N TYR A 72 -1.21 18.73 9.04
CA TYR A 72 -1.04 17.43 8.37
C TYR A 72 -2.38 16.69 8.25
N ILE A 73 -2.34 15.35 8.19
CA ILE A 73 -3.49 14.46 7.96
C ILE A 73 -4.60 14.73 8.99
N GLY A 74 -5.76 15.15 8.49
CA GLY A 74 -6.97 15.31 9.30
C GLY A 74 -7.58 13.95 9.67
N PRO A 75 -8.40 13.89 10.73
CA PRO A 75 -9.12 12.68 11.10
C PRO A 75 -9.90 12.08 9.91
N GLY A 76 -9.90 10.75 9.79
CA GLY A 76 -10.60 10.04 8.72
C GLY A 76 -9.88 9.99 7.36
N ASN A 77 -8.70 10.61 7.23
CA ASN A 77 -7.92 10.62 5.99
C ASN A 77 -6.65 9.75 6.08
N GLY A 78 -6.76 8.55 6.67
CA GLY A 78 -5.59 7.73 7.00
C GLY A 78 -4.86 7.09 5.81
N LEU A 79 -5.36 7.23 4.58
CA LEU A 79 -4.79 6.67 3.36
C LEU A 79 -4.44 5.17 3.56
N VAL A 80 -3.19 4.77 3.29
CA VAL A 80 -2.71 3.38 3.45
C VAL A 80 -2.89 2.87 4.87
N SER A 81 -2.76 3.72 5.88
CA SER A 81 -2.92 3.32 7.29
C SER A 81 -4.37 3.04 7.69
N ALA A 82 -5.35 3.47 6.88
CA ALA A 82 -6.77 3.24 7.11
C ALA A 82 -7.36 2.08 6.30
N ILE A 83 -6.58 1.40 5.46
CA ILE A 83 -7.03 0.26 4.64
C ILE A 83 -7.72 -0.77 5.53
N THR A 84 -8.93 -1.14 5.13
CA THR A 84 -9.79 -2.16 5.73
C THR A 84 -9.76 -3.45 4.92
N GLU A 85 -10.39 -4.50 5.43
CA GLU A 85 -10.59 -5.76 4.71
C GLU A 85 -11.44 -5.59 3.45
N GLU A 86 -12.38 -4.64 3.45
CA GLU A 86 -13.23 -4.33 2.28
C GLU A 86 -12.41 -3.74 1.13
N ASP A 87 -11.37 -2.97 1.44
CA ASP A 87 -10.43 -2.41 0.46
C ASP A 87 -9.50 -3.48 -0.13
N MET A 88 -9.32 -4.63 0.53
CA MET A 88 -8.50 -5.75 0.08
C MET A 88 -9.33 -6.75 -0.76
N ILE A 89 -9.93 -6.26 -1.83
CA ILE A 89 -10.87 -7.00 -2.71
C ILE A 89 -10.35 -8.38 -3.18
N GLN A 90 -9.04 -8.53 -3.34
CA GLN A 90 -8.34 -9.79 -3.55
C GLN A 90 -7.12 -9.83 -2.65
N ALA A 91 -7.29 -10.39 -1.46
CA ALA A 91 -6.19 -10.66 -0.55
C ALA A 91 -5.59 -12.03 -0.86
N GLY A 92 -4.26 -12.08 -0.94
CA GLY A 92 -3.52 -13.33 -0.75
C GLY A 92 -3.25 -13.53 0.74
N LYS A 93 -1.96 -13.60 1.08
CA LYS A 93 -1.54 -13.59 2.49
C LYS A 93 -1.70 -12.18 3.07
N HIS A 94 -1.64 -12.05 4.40
CA HIS A 94 -1.46 -10.76 5.06
C HIS A 94 -0.34 -9.92 4.41
N PRO A 95 -0.46 -8.58 4.40
CA PRO A 95 0.54 -7.71 3.80
C PRO A 95 1.84 -7.72 4.59
N GLY A 96 2.98 -7.67 3.88
CA GLY A 96 4.26 -7.27 4.48
C GLY A 96 4.37 -5.74 4.56
N LYS A 97 5.29 -5.21 5.37
CA LYS A 97 5.56 -3.77 5.46
C LYS A 97 5.74 -3.14 4.07
N ILE A 98 6.58 -3.76 3.24
CA ILE A 98 6.93 -3.24 1.91
C ILE A 98 5.72 -3.17 0.98
N ASN A 99 4.77 -4.11 1.07
CA ASN A 99 3.57 -4.06 0.25
C ASN A 99 2.80 -2.74 0.47
N LEU A 100 2.70 -2.30 1.72
CA LEU A 100 1.98 -1.07 2.06
C LEU A 100 2.83 0.18 1.83
N THR A 101 4.13 0.15 2.13
CA THR A 101 4.99 1.33 1.88
C THR A 101 5.19 1.59 0.38
N ASP A 102 5.13 0.56 -0.47
CA ASP A 102 5.15 0.76 -1.93
C ASP A 102 3.89 1.48 -2.42
N VAL A 103 2.71 1.17 -1.85
CA VAL A 103 1.46 1.92 -2.12
C VAL A 103 1.58 3.36 -1.61
N ASP A 104 2.05 3.56 -0.38
CA ASP A 104 2.18 4.89 0.24
C ASP A 104 3.13 5.81 -0.55
N ASN A 105 4.27 5.27 -0.97
CA ASN A 105 5.21 5.98 -1.84
C ASN A 105 4.61 6.29 -3.20
N SER A 106 3.77 5.41 -3.74
CA SER A 106 3.05 5.68 -4.98
C SER A 106 2.06 6.83 -4.83
N LEU A 107 1.34 6.92 -3.69
CA LEU A 107 0.44 8.05 -3.41
C LEU A 107 1.17 9.39 -3.34
N ASN A 108 2.41 9.39 -2.83
CA ASN A 108 3.26 10.59 -2.81
C ASN A 108 3.65 11.10 -4.20
N VAL A 109 3.55 10.28 -5.24
CA VAL A 109 3.70 10.67 -6.65
C VAL A 109 2.34 11.02 -7.25
N LEU A 110 1.35 10.12 -7.11
CA LEU A 110 0.03 10.26 -7.74
C LEU A 110 -0.71 11.53 -7.33
N LYS A 111 -0.50 12.05 -6.11
CA LYS A 111 -1.11 13.30 -5.65
C LYS A 111 -0.84 14.51 -6.54
N PHE A 112 0.22 14.47 -7.36
CA PHE A 112 0.57 15.51 -8.32
C PHE A 112 0.14 15.21 -9.76
N LEU A 113 -0.41 14.02 -10.03
CA LEU A 113 -0.75 13.54 -11.36
C LEU A 113 -2.26 13.32 -11.49
N MET A 114 -3.09 14.15 -10.84
CA MET A 114 -4.53 13.92 -10.77
C MET A 114 -5.30 14.39 -12.01
N ASP A 115 -4.71 15.22 -12.88
CA ASP A 115 -5.38 15.80 -14.05
C ASP A 115 -5.54 14.81 -15.22
N THR A 116 -4.81 13.70 -15.21
CA THR A 116 -4.76 12.73 -16.32
C THR A 116 -4.65 11.31 -15.74
N PRO A 117 -5.19 10.26 -16.39
CA PRO A 117 -4.96 8.89 -15.98
C PRO A 117 -3.45 8.62 -15.82
N ALA A 118 -3.08 8.12 -14.65
CA ALA A 118 -1.70 7.95 -14.23
C ALA A 118 -1.47 6.57 -13.62
N CYS A 119 -0.29 6.02 -13.88
CA CYS A 119 0.20 4.79 -13.29
C CYS A 119 1.59 5.02 -12.71
N VAL A 120 1.79 4.54 -11.48
CA VAL A 120 3.06 4.50 -10.79
C VAL A 120 3.38 3.05 -10.45
N ILE A 121 4.57 2.59 -10.81
CA ILE A 121 5.07 1.27 -10.46
C ILE A 121 6.26 1.45 -9.54
N VAL A 122 6.18 0.85 -8.36
CA VAL A 122 7.19 0.92 -7.30
C VAL A 122 7.69 -0.48 -6.98
N LYS A 123 8.99 -0.57 -6.68
CA LYS A 123 9.61 -1.77 -6.13
C LYS A 123 10.49 -1.36 -4.95
N HIS A 124 10.22 -1.88 -3.76
CA HIS A 124 11.04 -1.63 -2.57
C HIS A 124 11.25 -0.13 -2.31
N ASN A 125 10.14 0.61 -2.29
CA ASN A 125 10.04 2.06 -2.08
C ASN A 125 10.63 2.94 -3.19
N ASN A 126 11.09 2.36 -4.30
CA ASN A 126 11.66 3.10 -5.42
C ASN A 126 10.74 3.04 -6.66
N PRO A 127 10.37 4.18 -7.26
CA PRO A 127 9.60 4.18 -8.51
C PRO A 127 10.47 3.66 -9.67
N CYS A 128 10.04 2.60 -10.32
CA CYS A 128 10.68 2.06 -11.51
C CYS A 128 9.96 2.46 -12.81
N GLY A 129 8.72 2.95 -12.71
CA GLY A 129 7.98 3.50 -13.84
C GLY A 129 6.89 4.46 -13.40
N VAL A 130 6.78 5.59 -14.07
CA VAL A 130 5.69 6.56 -13.87
C VAL A 130 5.26 7.08 -15.23
N ALA A 131 3.95 7.07 -15.50
CA ALA A 131 3.44 7.62 -16.74
C ALA A 131 2.02 8.15 -16.59
N ILE A 132 1.71 9.15 -17.40
CA ILE A 132 0.35 9.63 -17.67
C ILE A 132 -0.03 9.32 -19.12
N SER A 133 -1.32 9.14 -19.39
CA SER A 133 -1.84 8.95 -20.74
C SER A 133 -3.34 9.20 -20.81
N ASP A 134 -3.89 9.24 -22.03
CA ASP A 134 -5.34 9.43 -22.25
C ASP A 134 -6.20 8.30 -21.66
N THR A 135 -5.65 7.10 -21.53
CA THR A 135 -6.31 5.95 -20.91
C THR A 135 -5.43 5.29 -19.85
N LEU A 136 -6.06 4.66 -18.86
CA LEU A 136 -5.36 4.04 -17.75
C LEU A 136 -4.46 2.88 -18.20
N GLY A 137 -4.95 2.00 -19.08
CA GLY A 137 -4.15 0.92 -19.67
C GLY A 137 -2.95 1.41 -20.48
N SER A 138 -3.07 2.57 -21.15
CA SER A 138 -1.93 3.20 -21.84
C SER A 138 -0.91 3.77 -20.86
N ALA A 139 -1.37 4.37 -19.77
CA ALA A 139 -0.50 4.86 -18.70
C ALA A 139 0.26 3.69 -18.05
N PHE A 140 -0.43 2.60 -17.71
CA PHE A 140 0.20 1.37 -17.22
C PHE A 140 1.24 0.82 -18.20
N THR A 141 0.89 0.66 -19.48
CA THR A 141 1.82 0.13 -20.49
C THR A 141 3.08 0.99 -20.62
N LYS A 142 2.95 2.32 -20.59
CA LYS A 142 4.10 3.24 -20.63
C LYS A 142 4.96 3.13 -19.37
N ALA A 143 4.35 3.13 -18.19
CA ALA A 143 5.06 3.00 -16.91
C ALA A 143 5.82 1.66 -16.84
N PHE A 144 5.16 0.55 -17.20
CA PHE A 144 5.77 -0.79 -17.23
C PHE A 144 6.97 -0.88 -18.18
N ARG A 145 6.91 -0.18 -19.32
CA ARG A 145 7.99 -0.17 -20.31
C ARG A 145 9.22 0.64 -19.89
N ALA A 146 9.14 1.46 -18.84
CA ALA A 146 10.28 2.25 -18.34
C ALA A 146 11.39 1.34 -17.82
N ASP A 147 11.04 0.39 -16.94
CA ASP A 147 11.94 -0.67 -16.47
C ASP A 147 11.15 -1.95 -16.12
N ARG A 148 11.03 -2.85 -17.10
CA ARG A 148 10.30 -4.12 -16.94
C ARG A 148 10.99 -5.09 -15.97
N VAL A 149 12.30 -4.97 -15.79
CA VAL A 149 13.05 -5.88 -14.92
C VAL A 149 12.79 -5.51 -13.47
N ALA A 150 12.86 -4.22 -13.14
CA ALA A 150 12.55 -3.74 -11.79
C ALA A 150 11.06 -3.86 -11.44
N ALA A 151 10.15 -3.74 -12.43
CA ALA A 151 8.71 -3.85 -12.23
C ALA A 151 8.25 -5.24 -11.77
N PHE A 152 9.01 -6.30 -12.04
CA PHE A 152 8.61 -7.67 -11.73
C PHE A 152 8.36 -7.89 -10.23
N GLY A 153 7.15 -8.31 -9.87
CA GLY A 153 6.70 -8.47 -8.49
C GLY A 153 6.63 -7.15 -7.70
N GLY A 154 6.50 -6.02 -8.39
CA GLY A 154 6.35 -4.70 -7.77
C GLY A 154 4.91 -4.41 -7.32
N CYS A 155 4.70 -3.15 -6.95
CA CYS A 155 3.40 -2.54 -6.68
C CYS A 155 2.99 -1.65 -7.85
N VAL A 156 1.79 -1.85 -8.38
CA VAL A 156 1.14 -0.95 -9.34
C VAL A 156 0.13 -0.10 -8.59
N ALA A 157 0.21 1.22 -8.73
CA ALA A 157 -0.75 2.16 -8.18
C ALA A 157 -1.33 3.06 -9.27
N LEU A 158 -2.65 3.20 -9.28
CA LEU A 158 -3.43 3.85 -10.33
C LEU A 158 -4.29 4.95 -9.70
N ASN A 159 -4.50 6.06 -10.41
CA ASN A 159 -5.30 7.20 -9.90
C ASN A 159 -6.75 7.23 -10.41
N ARG A 160 -7.21 6.17 -11.09
CA ARG A 160 -8.57 6.02 -11.62
C ARG A 160 -9.05 4.59 -11.38
N PRO A 161 -10.38 4.35 -11.41
CA PRO A 161 -10.93 3.00 -11.40
C PRO A 161 -10.29 2.12 -12.47
N VAL A 162 -10.00 0.86 -12.12
CA VAL A 162 -9.40 -0.09 -13.06
C VAL A 162 -10.49 -0.63 -13.98
N ASP A 163 -10.35 -0.36 -15.28
CA ASP A 163 -11.19 -0.98 -16.31
C ASP A 163 -10.70 -2.40 -16.65
N LYS A 164 -11.57 -3.20 -17.27
CA LYS A 164 -11.25 -4.59 -17.65
C LYS A 164 -10.01 -4.71 -18.53
N THR A 165 -9.82 -3.80 -19.49
CA THR A 165 -8.66 -3.84 -20.40
C THR A 165 -7.35 -3.58 -19.65
N THR A 166 -7.38 -2.68 -18.68
CA THR A 166 -6.25 -2.36 -17.81
C THR A 166 -5.95 -3.53 -16.87
N ALA A 167 -6.97 -4.13 -16.27
CA ALA A 167 -6.84 -5.31 -15.44
C ALA A 167 -6.23 -6.50 -16.20
N GLU A 168 -6.69 -6.78 -17.42
CA GLU A 168 -6.12 -7.83 -18.28
C GLU A 168 -4.64 -7.56 -18.60
N ALA A 169 -4.27 -6.30 -18.88
CA ALA A 169 -2.88 -5.93 -19.13
C ALA A 169 -1.99 -6.14 -17.90
N ILE A 170 -2.48 -5.80 -16.71
CA ILE A 170 -1.78 -6.01 -15.43
C ILE A 170 -1.65 -7.50 -15.12
N ASN A 171 -2.73 -8.27 -15.27
CA ASN A 171 -2.79 -9.71 -14.98
C ASN A 171 -1.88 -10.56 -15.88
N ASN A 172 -1.51 -10.06 -17.07
CA ASN A 172 -0.52 -10.69 -17.93
C ASN A 172 0.92 -10.58 -17.39
N GLN A 173 1.14 -9.83 -16.29
CA GLN A 173 2.41 -9.66 -15.61
C GLN A 173 2.30 -10.11 -14.16
N TYR A 174 3.43 -10.32 -13.49
CA TYR A 174 3.46 -10.64 -12.07
C TYR A 174 3.68 -9.39 -11.23
N PHE A 175 2.70 -9.02 -10.42
CA PHE A 175 2.78 -7.95 -9.41
C PHE A 175 2.33 -8.50 -8.05
N GLU A 176 2.93 -7.99 -6.97
CA GLU A 176 2.57 -8.37 -5.60
C GLU A 176 1.40 -7.52 -5.07
N VAL A 177 1.27 -6.29 -5.56
CA VAL A 177 0.23 -5.34 -5.12
C VAL A 177 -0.30 -4.59 -6.34
N VAL A 178 -1.62 -4.45 -6.40
CA VAL A 178 -2.30 -3.54 -7.34
C VAL A 178 -3.26 -2.69 -6.51
N ALA A 179 -3.08 -1.37 -6.55
CA ALA A 179 -3.86 -0.42 -5.78
C ALA A 179 -4.50 0.62 -6.71
N ALA A 180 -5.78 0.87 -6.53
CA ALA A 180 -6.56 1.83 -7.28
C ALA A 180 -7.70 2.37 -6.40
N PRO A 181 -8.29 3.52 -6.74
CA PRO A 181 -9.44 4.04 -5.99
C PRO A 181 -10.70 3.18 -6.11
N ASP A 182 -10.84 2.40 -7.19
CA ASP A 182 -11.96 1.49 -7.41
C ASP A 182 -11.63 0.48 -8.53
N TYR A 183 -12.49 -0.51 -8.75
CA TYR A 183 -12.40 -1.51 -9.80
C TYR A 183 -13.76 -1.65 -10.49
N GLU A 184 -13.79 -1.52 -11.83
CA GLU A 184 -15.03 -1.66 -12.59
C GLU A 184 -15.54 -3.11 -12.58
N GLU A 185 -16.83 -3.32 -12.86
CA GLU A 185 -17.43 -4.66 -12.92
C GLU A 185 -16.67 -5.55 -13.94
N GLY A 186 -16.24 -6.73 -13.48
CA GLY A 186 -15.49 -7.68 -14.29
C GLY A 186 -14.01 -7.33 -14.52
N SER A 187 -13.45 -6.38 -13.74
CA SER A 187 -12.02 -6.06 -13.72
C SER A 187 -11.24 -6.72 -12.57
N VAL A 188 -11.93 -7.39 -11.65
CA VAL A 188 -11.39 -8.13 -10.49
C VAL A 188 -11.31 -9.61 -10.81
#